data_AF-A0A507DW52-F1
#
_entry.id   AF-A0A507DW52-F1
#
_cell.length_a   1.000
_cell.length_b   1.000
_cell.length_c   1.000
_cell.angle_alpha   90.00
_cell.angle_beta   90.00
_cell.angle_gamma   90.00
#
_symmetry.space_group_name_H-M   'P 1'
#
loop_
_entity.id
_entity.type
_entity.pdbx_description
1 polymer ?
#
loop_
_entity_poly.entity_id
_entity_poly.type
_entity_poly.pdbx_seq_one_letter_code
_entity_poly.pdbx_strand_id
1 'polypeptide(L)'
;MSTSREAVLVDHLKANPPKGFPSLVAENWEVVPGRSQNGVGDLVFASPYDQFLVVEVKALHPGSGSTARASRTKARSDVARQVRYYGRCWAERYPHNEVYCQCFVGQTPEDATFGERLRV
;
A
#
# COMPACT_ATOMS: atom_id res chain seq x y z
N MET A 1 4.36 -23.34 -7.07
CA MET A 1 4.92 -22.18 -6.36
C MET A 1 3.89 -21.71 -5.35
N SER A 2 4.26 -21.52 -4.08
CA SER A 2 3.35 -20.91 -3.09
C SER A 2 3.37 -19.40 -3.32
N THR A 3 2.30 -18.85 -3.89
CA THR A 3 2.10 -17.40 -3.99
C THR A 3 1.97 -16.83 -2.58
N SER A 4 2.73 -15.78 -2.25
CA SER A 4 2.61 -15.14 -0.94
C SER A 4 1.20 -14.58 -0.75
N ARG A 5 0.71 -14.50 0.50
CA ARG A 5 -0.60 -13.88 0.79
C ARG A 5 -0.66 -12.42 0.32
N GLU A 6 0.46 -11.70 0.38
CA GLU A 6 0.57 -10.35 -0.16
C GLU A 6 0.38 -10.32 -1.67
N ALA A 7 0.97 -11.26 -2.42
CA ALA A 7 0.77 -11.33 -3.87
C ALA A 7 -0.70 -11.57 -4.25
N VAL A 8 -1.45 -12.37 -3.49
CA VAL A 8 -2.91 -12.54 -3.70
C VAL A 8 -3.67 -11.22 -3.50
N LEU A 9 -3.30 -10.44 -2.48
CA LEU A 9 -3.91 -9.12 -2.22
C LEU A 9 -3.55 -8.09 -3.30
N VAL A 10 -2.30 -8.12 -3.76
CA VAL A 10 -1.82 -7.28 -4.88
C VAL A 10 -2.60 -7.60 -6.15
N ASP A 11 -2.70 -8.88 -6.53
CA ASP A 11 -3.45 -9.32 -7.71
C ASP A 11 -4.93 -8.91 -7.62
N HIS A 12 -5.52 -9.01 -6.42
CA HIS A 12 -6.88 -8.53 -6.18
C HIS A 12 -7.03 -7.03 -6.47
N LEU A 13 -6.13 -6.18 -5.98
CA LEU A 13 -6.17 -4.73 -6.23
C LEU A 13 -5.91 -4.38 -7.70
N LYS A 14 -5.09 -5.16 -8.41
CA LYS A 14 -4.87 -4.99 -9.85
C LYS A 14 -6.14 -5.29 -10.66
N ALA A 15 -6.89 -6.31 -10.24
CA ALA A 15 -8.19 -6.64 -10.85
C ALA A 15 -9.32 -5.70 -10.39
N ASN A 16 -9.23 -5.16 -9.17
CA ASN A 16 -10.24 -4.31 -8.53
C ASN A 16 -9.59 -3.03 -7.99
N PRO A 17 -9.28 -2.06 -8.86
CA PRO A 17 -8.54 -0.87 -8.47
C PRO A 17 -9.31 -0.02 -7.44
N PRO A 18 -8.60 0.72 -6.56
CA PRO A 18 -9.23 1.55 -5.55
C PRO A 18 -10.20 2.57 -6.17
N LYS A 19 -11.36 2.77 -5.52
CA LYS A 19 -12.38 3.72 -5.98
C LYS A 19 -11.77 5.12 -6.19
N GLY A 20 -11.96 5.64 -7.41
CA GLY A 20 -11.43 6.95 -7.85
C GLY A 20 -10.06 6.88 -8.52
N PHE A 21 -9.36 5.75 -8.47
CA PHE A 21 -8.01 5.57 -9.00
C PHE A 21 -7.94 4.30 -9.88
N PRO A 22 -8.54 4.31 -11.08
CA PRO A 22 -8.74 3.11 -11.89
C PRO A 22 -7.45 2.58 -12.55
N SER A 23 -6.43 3.41 -12.72
CA SER A 23 -5.26 3.09 -13.56
C SER A 23 -4.06 2.74 -12.71
N LEU A 24 -3.51 1.53 -12.82
CA LEU A 24 -2.21 1.19 -12.23
C LEU A 24 -1.08 1.85 -13.03
N VAL A 25 -0.21 2.62 -12.38
CA VAL A 25 0.91 3.33 -13.03
C VAL A 25 2.28 2.87 -12.57
N ALA A 26 2.39 2.25 -11.39
CA ALA A 26 3.62 1.65 -10.91
C ALA A 26 3.35 0.44 -10.01
N GLU A 27 4.25 -0.54 -10.09
CA GLU A 27 4.26 -1.76 -9.29
C GLU A 27 5.71 -2.05 -8.88
N ASN A 28 5.93 -2.47 -7.63
CA ASN A 28 7.27 -2.78 -7.08
C ASN A 28 8.30 -1.68 -7.36
N TRP A 29 7.95 -0.43 -7.08
CA TRP A 29 8.74 0.74 -7.47
C TRP A 29 9.76 1.11 -6.39
N GLU A 30 10.95 1.55 -6.80
CA GLU A 30 11.97 2.01 -5.87
C GLU A 30 11.59 3.37 -5.28
N VAL A 31 11.46 3.42 -3.95
CA VAL A 31 11.09 4.64 -3.21
C VAL A 31 12.09 5.75 -3.47
N VAL A 32 13.38 5.38 -3.45
CA VAL A 32 14.49 6.21 -3.90
C VAL A 32 15.10 5.56 -5.15
N PRO A 33 15.12 6.24 -6.32
CA PRO A 33 15.63 5.66 -7.55
C PRO A 33 17.09 5.18 -7.41
N GLY A 34 17.36 3.97 -7.88
CA GLY A 34 18.65 3.30 -7.78
C GLY A 34 19.01 2.82 -6.38
N ARG A 35 18.07 2.83 -5.42
CA ARG A 35 18.31 2.48 -4.01
C ARG A 35 17.18 1.66 -3.40
N SER A 36 16.99 0.43 -3.88
CA SER A 36 16.00 -0.52 -3.33
C SER A 36 16.16 -0.81 -1.83
N GLN A 37 17.36 -0.65 -1.26
CA GLN A 37 17.60 -0.77 0.18
C GLN A 37 16.88 0.31 1.02
N ASN A 38 16.47 1.41 0.38
CA ASN A 38 15.68 2.47 1.02
C ASN A 38 14.17 2.20 0.97
N GLY A 39 13.76 1.06 0.42
CA GLY A 39 12.37 0.65 0.33
C GLY A 39 11.91 0.45 -1.11
N VAL A 40 11.01 -0.52 -1.27
CA VAL A 40 10.24 -0.77 -2.48
C VAL A 40 8.78 -0.60 -2.09
N GLY A 41 8.05 0.21 -2.85
CA GLY A 41 6.61 0.39 -2.67
C GLY A 41 5.82 -0.58 -3.55
N ASP A 42 4.66 -1.01 -3.06
CA ASP A 42 3.89 -2.06 -3.74
C ASP A 42 3.20 -1.55 -5.01
N LEU A 43 2.27 -0.60 -4.87
CA LEU A 43 1.42 -0.15 -5.97
C LEU A 43 1.21 1.36 -5.96
N VAL A 44 1.09 1.95 -7.15
CA VAL A 44 0.59 3.31 -7.35
C VAL A 44 -0.49 3.31 -8.40
N PHE A 45 -1.63 3.90 -8.06
CA PHE A 45 -2.75 4.11 -8.97
C PHE A 45 -2.92 5.59 -9.30
N ALA A 46 -3.48 5.90 -10.47
CA ALA A 46 -3.79 7.24 -10.93
C ALA A 46 -5.30 7.42 -11.11
N SER A 47 -5.78 8.62 -10.79
CA SER A 47 -7.11 9.10 -11.10
C SER A 47 -7.12 9.81 -12.47
N PRO A 48 -8.28 9.99 -13.12
CA PRO A 48 -8.40 10.83 -14.31
C PRO A 48 -8.24 12.33 -14.04
N TYR A 49 -7.97 12.73 -12.78
CA TYR A 49 -7.87 14.12 -12.33
C TYR A 49 -6.44 14.47 -11.89
N ASP A 50 -5.43 13.82 -12.47
CA ASP A 50 -4.01 14.04 -12.16
C ASP A 50 -3.62 13.80 -10.68
N GLN A 51 -4.35 12.89 -10.01
CA GLN A 51 -4.06 12.49 -8.64
C GLN A 51 -3.46 11.08 -8.61
N PHE A 52 -2.53 10.85 -7.68
CA PHE A 52 -1.96 9.53 -7.42
C PHE A 52 -2.43 8.97 -6.09
N LEU A 53 -2.54 7.65 -6.00
CA LEU A 53 -2.76 6.89 -4.77
C LEU A 53 -1.67 5.84 -4.62
N VAL A 54 -0.78 6.07 -3.66
CA VAL A 54 0.22 5.09 -3.23
C VAL A 54 -0.46 4.10 -2.27
N VAL A 55 -0.40 2.81 -2.60
CA VAL A 55 -0.98 1.74 -1.79
C VAL A 55 0.10 0.80 -1.31
N GLU A 56 0.20 0.65 0.01
CA GLU A 56 1.02 -0.38 0.65
C GLU A 56 0.13 -1.55 1.07
N VAL A 57 0.50 -2.76 0.67
CA VAL A 57 -0.25 -3.99 0.86
C VAL A 57 0.42 -4.83 1.94
N LYS A 58 -0.33 -5.23 2.97
CA LYS A 58 0.21 -6.11 4.02
C LYS A 58 -0.72 -7.27 4.34
N ALA A 59 -0.18 -8.49 4.21
CA ALA A 59 -0.82 -9.67 4.75
C ALA A 59 -0.53 -9.80 6.25
N LEU A 60 -1.52 -9.56 7.09
CA LEU A 60 -1.37 -9.72 8.55
C LEU A 60 -1.44 -11.20 8.93
N HIS A 61 -0.64 -11.64 9.90
CA HIS A 61 -0.68 -13.03 10.34
C HIS A 61 -1.89 -13.31 11.25
N PRO A 62 -2.62 -14.43 11.06
CA PRO A 62 -3.76 -14.81 11.92
C PRO A 62 -3.41 -15.19 13.36
N GLY A 63 -2.13 -15.15 13.75
CA GLY A 63 -1.61 -15.70 15.01
C GLY A 63 -2.57 -15.61 16.19
N SER A 64 -2.71 -16.71 16.92
CA SER A 64 -3.47 -16.82 18.16
C SER A 64 -2.51 -16.68 19.35
N GLY A 65 -2.94 -15.97 20.39
CA GLY A 65 -2.12 -15.74 21.58
C GLY A 65 -2.47 -14.43 22.28
N SER A 66 -2.04 -14.30 23.55
CA SER A 66 -2.32 -13.14 24.40
C SER A 66 -1.82 -11.82 23.81
N THR A 67 -0.75 -11.85 23.00
CA THR A 67 -0.14 -10.68 22.36
C THR A 67 -0.56 -10.48 20.90
N ALA A 68 -1.36 -11.38 20.33
CA ALA A 68 -1.71 -11.35 18.90
C ALA A 68 -2.40 -10.05 18.50
N ARG A 69 -3.32 -9.55 19.35
CA ARG A 69 -3.99 -8.26 19.12
C ARG A 69 -3.00 -7.11 19.08
N ALA A 70 -2.10 -7.04 20.06
CA ALA A 70 -1.08 -5.99 20.13
C ALA A 70 -0.14 -6.05 18.92
N SER A 71 0.29 -7.25 18.51
CA SER A 71 1.11 -7.44 17.32
C SER A 71 0.41 -6.96 16.04
N ARG A 72 -0.88 -7.26 15.86
CA ARG A 72 -1.66 -6.77 14.71
C ARG A 72 -1.82 -5.26 14.72
N THR A 73 -2.10 -4.66 15.88
CA THR A 73 -2.18 -3.20 16.01
C THR A 73 -0.85 -2.54 15.66
N LYS A 74 0.27 -3.09 16.17
CA LYS A 74 1.62 -2.62 15.85
C LYS A 74 1.89 -2.72 14.35
N ALA A 75 1.63 -3.88 13.73
CA ALA A 75 1.83 -4.08 12.30
C ALA A 75 1.01 -3.09 11.44
N ARG A 76 -0.26 -2.84 11.80
CA ARG A 76 -1.08 -1.83 11.11
C ARG A 76 -0.51 -0.42 11.25
N SER A 77 -0.02 -0.07 12.44
CA SER A 77 0.62 1.23 12.69
C SER A 77 1.93 1.39 11.93
N ASP A 78 2.74 0.33 11.85
CA ASP A 78 4.00 0.33 11.11
C ASP A 78 3.75 0.51 9.61
N VAL A 79 2.80 -0.24 9.04
CA VAL A 79 2.40 -0.09 7.62
C VAL A 79 1.83 1.30 7.34
N ALA A 80 1.01 1.84 8.26
CA ALA A 80 0.48 3.20 8.11
C ALA A 80 1.59 4.27 8.12
N ARG A 81 2.66 4.06 8.88
CA ARG A 81 3.83 4.95 8.88
C ARG A 81 4.60 4.83 7.56
N GLN A 82 4.79 3.60 7.09
CA GLN A 82 5.50 3.29 5.85
C GLN A 82 4.80 3.90 4.63
N VAL A 83 3.49 3.70 4.49
CA VAL A 83 2.73 4.22 3.34
C VAL A 83 2.72 5.75 3.29
N ARG A 84 2.74 6.43 4.45
CA ARG A 84 2.92 7.90 4.51
C ARG A 84 4.29 8.34 4.02
N TYR A 85 5.35 7.62 4.41
CA TYR A 85 6.70 7.90 3.93
C TYR A 85 6.78 7.71 2.41
N TYR A 86 6.27 6.60 1.90
CA TYR A 86 6.27 6.33 0.45
C TYR A 86 5.44 7.34 -0.33
N GLY A 87 4.28 7.74 0.19
CA GLY A 87 3.47 8.82 -0.36
C GLY A 87 4.26 10.12 -0.52
N ARG A 88 5.00 10.53 0.52
CA ARG A 88 5.84 11.73 0.46
C ARG A 88 6.95 11.63 -0.58
N CYS A 89 7.64 10.50 -0.65
CA CYS A 89 8.67 10.28 -1.68
C CYS A 89 8.08 10.31 -3.10
N TRP A 90 6.85 9.82 -3.28
CA TRP A 90 6.16 9.94 -4.57
C TRP A 90 5.78 11.40 -4.88
N ALA A 91 5.28 12.15 -3.90
CA ALA A 91 4.95 13.56 -4.04
C ALA A 91 6.17 14.41 -4.39
N GLU A 92 7.34 14.13 -3.80
CA GLU A 92 8.60 14.78 -4.14
C GLU A 92 9.01 14.53 -5.61
N ARG A 93 8.68 13.36 -6.15
CA ARG A 93 8.97 12.99 -7.55
C ARG A 93 7.99 13.63 -8.54
N TYR A 94 6.75 13.88 -8.12
CA TYR A 94 5.67 14.44 -8.93
C TYR A 94 5.07 15.68 -8.25
N PRO A 95 5.82 16.79 -8.17
CA PRO A 95 5.47 17.94 -7.32
C PRO A 95 4.23 18.73 -7.79
N HIS A 96 3.72 18.45 -8.99
CA HIS A 96 2.53 19.11 -9.56
C HIS A 96 1.25 18.28 -9.44
N ASN A 97 1.35 17.07 -8.87
CA ASN A 97 0.22 16.16 -8.72
C ASN A 97 -0.23 16.08 -7.26
N GLU A 98 -1.53 15.90 -7.03
CA GLU A 98 -2.00 15.58 -5.69
C GLU A 98 -1.71 14.11 -5.39
N VAL A 99 -1.05 13.83 -4.27
CA VAL A 99 -0.72 12.47 -3.87
C VAL A 99 -1.51 12.10 -2.63
N TYR A 100 -2.14 10.94 -2.72
CA TYR A 100 -2.79 10.26 -1.62
C TYR A 100 -2.03 8.99 -1.27
N CYS A 101 -2.17 8.54 -0.03
CA CYS A 101 -1.61 7.28 0.41
C CYS A 101 -2.60 6.52 1.29
N GLN A 102 -2.59 5.19 1.18
CA GLN A 102 -3.54 4.33 1.90
C GLN A 102 -2.96 2.93 2.05
N CYS A 103 -3.07 2.32 3.24
CA CYS A 103 -2.70 0.92 3.39
C CYS A 103 -3.88 0.00 3.04
N PHE A 104 -3.59 -1.19 2.51
CA PHE A 104 -4.55 -2.27 2.29
C PHE A 104 -4.08 -3.50 3.07
N VAL A 105 -4.83 -3.86 4.11
CA VAL A 105 -4.36 -4.82 5.11
C VAL A 105 -5.40 -5.90 5.37
N GLY A 106 -4.98 -7.16 5.28
CA GLY A 106 -5.87 -8.33 5.43
C GLY A 106 -5.09 -9.63 5.43
N GLN A 107 -5.78 -10.74 5.31
CA GLN A 107 -5.22 -12.06 5.05
C GLN A 107 -5.61 -12.55 3.67
N THR A 108 -6.83 -12.23 3.26
CA THR A 108 -7.45 -12.58 1.98
C THR A 108 -8.16 -11.33 1.45
N PRO A 109 -8.52 -11.30 0.16
CA PRO A 109 -9.26 -10.17 -0.41
C PRO A 109 -10.56 -9.84 0.34
N GLU A 110 -11.23 -10.86 0.90
CA GLU A 110 -12.53 -10.72 1.54
C GLU A 110 -12.45 -10.06 2.93
N ASP A 111 -11.36 -10.27 3.67
CA ASP A 111 -11.15 -9.66 5.00
C ASP A 111 -10.23 -8.42 4.95
N ALA A 112 -9.62 -8.16 3.80
CA ALA A 112 -8.75 -7.03 3.61
C ALA A 112 -9.53 -5.71 3.62
N THR A 113 -8.97 -4.74 4.30
CA THR A 113 -9.58 -3.43 4.49
C THR A 113 -8.59 -2.34 4.19
N PHE A 114 -9.09 -1.27 3.58
CA PHE A 114 -8.32 -0.05 3.45
C PHE A 114 -8.22 0.66 4.80
N GLY A 115 -7.04 1.16 5.13
CA GLY A 115 -6.87 2.15 6.19
C GLY A 115 -7.41 3.52 5.79
N GLU A 116 -7.15 4.53 6.62
CA GLU A 116 -7.48 5.91 6.29
C GLU A 116 -6.73 6.37 5.03
N ARG A 117 -7.45 7.02 4.11
CA ARG A 117 -6.85 7.68 2.95
C ARG A 117 -6.37 9.05 3.36
N LEU A 118 -5.10 9.32 3.14
CA LEU A 118 -4.46 10.57 3.54
C LEU A 118 -3.91 11.28 2.31
N ARG A 119 -4.06 12.60 2.27
CA ARG A 119 -3.31 13.45 1.35
C ARG A 119 -1.93 13.71 1.96
N VAL A 120 -0.88 13.66 1.15
CA VAL A 120 0.51 13.94 1.56
C VAL A 120 1.06 15.19 0.90
#